data_AF-A0A0F9FHE5-F1
#
_entry.id   AF-A0A0F9FHE5-F1
#
_cell.length_a   1.000
_cell.length_b   1.000
_cell.length_c   1.000
_cell.angle_alpha   90.00
_cell.angle_beta   90.00
_cell.angle_gamma   90.00
#
_symmetry.space_group_name_H-M   'P 1'
#
loop_
_entity.id
_entity.type
_entity.pdbx_description
1 polymer ?
#
loop_
_entity_poly.entity_id
_entity_poly.type
_entity_poly.pdbx_seq_one_letter_code
_entity_poly.pdbx_strand_id
1 'polypeptide(L)' 'MITNYIKFLVVVVLLSSCKNNDQLDTKNVEVSQTTIGKHIENLASDEFLGRKPFTKGEVKTVNYLKTEFEKLGLLAGNN' A
#
# COMPACT_ATOMS: atom_id res chain seq x y z
N MET A 1 -8.30 19.53 -56.14
CA MET A 1 -8.03 20.12 -54.80
C MET A 1 -8.53 19.25 -53.65
N ILE A 2 -9.72 18.63 -53.73
CA ILE A 2 -10.30 17.75 -52.69
C ILE A 2 -9.41 16.56 -52.26
N THR A 3 -8.68 15.93 -53.18
CA THR A 3 -7.84 14.76 -52.86
C THR A 3 -6.66 15.08 -51.94
N ASN A 4 -6.20 16.33 -51.91
CA ASN A 4 -5.11 16.76 -51.02
C ASN A 4 -5.63 17.04 -49.60
N TYR A 5 -6.88 17.49 -49.47
CA TYR A 5 -7.56 17.64 -48.19
C TYR A 5 -7.89 16.30 -47.55
N ILE A 6 -8.26 15.29 -48.34
CA ILE A 6 -8.50 13.93 -47.83
C ILE A 6 -7.22 13.35 -47.23
N LYS A 7 -6.06 13.54 -47.90
CA LYS A 7 -4.76 13.13 -47.36
C LYS A 7 -4.43 13.85 -46.05
N PHE A 8 -4.72 15.15 -45.97
CA PHE A 8 -4.50 15.94 -44.76
C PHE A 8 -5.40 15.48 -43.60
N LEU A 9 -6.67 15.16 -43.89
CA LEU A 9 -7.63 14.68 -42.90
C LEU A 9 -7.22 13.31 -42.33
N VAL A 10 -6.71 12.41 -43.16
CA VAL A 10 -6.20 11.10 -42.71
C VAL A 10 -4.99 11.24 -41.79
N VAL A 11 -4.09 12.18 -42.08
CA VAL A 11 -2.91 12.45 -41.22
C VAL A 11 -3.33 13.00 -39.84
N VAL A 12 -4.34 13.86 -39.78
CA VAL A 12 -4.85 14.41 -38.51
C VAL A 12 -5.51 13.33 -37.66
N VAL A 13 -6.27 12.42 -38.27
CA VAL A 13 -6.94 11.30 -37.55
C VAL A 13 -5.93 10.32 -36.94
N LEU A 14 -4.78 10.11 -37.59
CA LEU A 14 -3.73 9.20 -37.10
C LEU A 14 -2.96 9.75 -35.88
N LEU A 15 -3.02 11.06 -35.60
CA LEU A 15 -2.28 11.68 -34.51
C LEU A 15 -3.06 11.71 -33.17
N SER A 16 -4.33 11.28 -33.14
CA SER A 16 -5.17 11.32 -31.94
C SER A 16 -5.06 10.09 -31.02
N SER A 17 -4.16 9.14 -31.29
CA SER A 17 -4.09 7.88 -30.52
C SER A 17 -3.12 7.88 -29.34
N CYS A 18 -2.60 9.04 -28.91
CA CYS A 18 -1.89 9.15 -27.64
C CYS A 18 -2.89 9.32 -26.50
N LYS A 19 -3.41 8.20 -26.00
CA LYS A 19 -4.04 8.15 -24.67
C LYS A 19 -2.94 7.70 -23.70
N ASN A 20 -2.45 8.60 -22.86
CA ASN A 20 -1.61 8.21 -21.73
C ASN A 20 -2.49 7.33 -20.84
N ASN A 21 -2.21 6.03 -20.87
CA ASN A 21 -2.83 5.05 -20.00
C ASN A 21 -2.61 5.51 -18.55
N ASP A 22 -3.67 5.37 -17.76
CA ASP A 22 -3.84 5.99 -16.46
C ASP A 22 -2.55 5.98 -15.66
N GLN A 23 -2.27 7.13 -15.06
CA GLN A 23 -1.39 7.27 -13.91
C GLN A 23 -1.81 6.19 -12.92
N LEU A 24 -1.14 5.03 -12.99
CA LEU A 24 -1.04 4.14 -11.86
C LEU A 24 -0.41 5.04 -10.81
N ASP A 25 -1.25 5.54 -9.91
CA ASP A 25 -0.87 6.05 -8.60
C ASP A 25 -0.19 4.89 -7.87
N THR A 26 0.99 4.51 -8.36
CA THR A 26 2.06 3.97 -7.55
C THR A 26 2.50 5.15 -6.71
N LYS A 27 1.63 5.58 -5.78
CA LYS A 27 2.09 6.27 -4.59
C LYS A 27 3.16 5.34 -4.04
N ASN A 28 4.42 5.73 -4.16
CA ASN A 28 5.49 5.04 -3.49
C ASN A 28 5.09 5.02 -2.01
N VAL A 29 4.61 3.87 -1.55
CA VAL A 29 4.30 3.65 -0.14
C VAL A 29 5.65 3.59 0.54
N GLU A 30 6.07 4.71 1.09
CA GLU A 30 7.34 4.83 1.75
C GLU A 30 7.29 4.06 3.08
N VAL A 31 8.11 3.02 3.17
CA VAL A 31 8.26 2.25 4.40
C VAL A 31 9.27 2.98 5.29
N SER A 32 8.77 3.58 6.37
CA SER A 32 9.61 4.31 7.33
C SER A 32 10.41 3.35 8.23
N GLN A 33 11.74 3.45 8.17
CA GLN A 33 12.63 2.74 9.08
C GLN A 33 12.36 3.10 10.55
N THR A 34 12.01 4.36 10.84
CA THR A 34 11.74 4.82 12.21
C THR A 34 10.47 4.20 12.77
N THR A 35 9.44 4.03 11.94
CA THR A 35 8.19 3.37 12.34
C THR A 35 8.44 1.91 12.65
N ILE A 36 9.16 1.19 11.79
CA ILE A 36 9.53 -0.22 12.03
C ILE A 36 10.35 -0.33 13.32
N GLY A 37 11.35 0.53 13.51
CA GLY A 37 12.20 0.54 14.69
C GLY A 37 11.41 0.67 15.99
N LYS A 38 10.43 1.58 16.04
CA LYS A 38 9.56 1.76 17.22
C LYS A 38 8.77 0.49 17.58
N HIS A 39 8.20 -0.18 16.58
CA HIS A 39 7.44 -1.41 16.82
C HIS A 39 8.35 -2.56 17.28
N ILE A 40 9.55 -2.68 16.69
CA ILE A 40 10.55 -3.68 17.11
C ILE A 40 11.01 -3.43 18.54
N GLU A 41 11.35 -2.19 18.88
CA GLU A 41 11.79 -1.80 20.23
C GLU A 41 10.74 -2.18 21.28
N ASN A 42 9.47 -1.82 21.05
CA ASN A 42 8.39 -2.18 21.95
C ASN A 42 8.23 -3.70 22.09
N LEU A 43 8.17 -4.43 20.97
CA LEU A 43 7.95 -5.88 20.98
C LEU A 43 9.13 -6.67 21.56
N ALA A 44 10.34 -6.11 21.52
CA ALA A 44 11.54 -6.70 22.10
C ALA A 44 11.74 -6.35 23.58
N SER A 45 10.94 -5.45 24.14
CA SER A 45 11.06 -5.04 25.54
C SER A 45 10.66 -6.13 26.53
N ASP A 46 11.22 -6.06 27.74
CA ASP A 46 10.91 -6.98 28.84
C ASP A 46 9.41 -6.97 29.22
N GLU A 47 8.69 -5.89 28.91
CA GLU A 47 7.25 -5.81 29.15
C GLU A 47 6.49 -6.96 28.46
N PHE A 48 6.95 -7.39 27.28
CA PHE A 48 6.27 -8.41 26.51
C PHE A 48 6.58 -9.83 27.00
N LEU A 49 7.58 -10.04 27.86
CA LEU A 49 7.88 -11.34 28.48
C LEU A 49 8.13 -12.50 27.48
N GLY A 50 8.45 -12.16 26.23
CA GLY A 50 8.57 -13.11 25.11
C GLY A 50 7.25 -13.43 24.41
N ARG A 51 7.29 -14.35 23.45
CA ARG A 51 6.17 -14.64 22.52
C ARG A 51 5.88 -16.13 22.35
N LYS A 52 6.21 -16.94 23.36
CA LYS A 52 5.93 -18.37 23.37
C LYS A 52 4.41 -18.59 23.47
N PRO A 53 3.81 -19.52 22.71
CA PRO A 53 2.40 -19.86 22.83
C PRO A 53 2.02 -20.30 24.25
N PHE A 54 0.76 -20.05 24.61
CA PHE A 54 0.15 -20.31 25.90
C PHE A 54 0.85 -19.58 27.06
N THR A 55 1.30 -18.34 26.83
CA THR A 55 1.94 -17.51 27.86
C THR A 55 1.31 -16.12 27.97
N LYS A 56 1.60 -15.41 29.07
CA LYS A 56 1.22 -14.00 29.22
C LYS A 56 1.80 -13.13 28.12
N GLY A 57 3.00 -13.47 27.63
CA GLY A 57 3.67 -12.71 26.58
C GLY A 57 2.99 -12.84 25.21
N GLU A 58 2.44 -14.01 24.90
CA GLU A 58 1.56 -14.18 23.74
C GLU A 58 0.35 -13.24 23.83
N VAL A 59 -0.38 -13.26 24.95
CA VAL A 59 -1.58 -12.42 25.12
C VAL A 59 -1.25 -10.94 24.93
N LYS A 60 -0.13 -10.46 25.50
CA LYS A 60 0.35 -9.09 25.29
C LYS A 60 0.69 -8.81 23.82
N THR A 61 1.44 -9.70 23.19
CA THR A 61 1.88 -9.57 21.79
C THR A 61 0.68 -9.54 20.83
N VAL A 62 -0.27 -10.45 20.98
CA VAL A 62 -1.47 -10.53 20.14
C VAL A 62 -2.34 -9.28 20.30
N ASN A 63 -2.55 -8.83 21.55
CA ASN A 63 -3.33 -7.61 21.80
C ASN A 63 -2.67 -6.37 21.21
N TYR A 64 -1.33 -6.28 21.29
CA TYR A 64 -0.59 -5.19 20.66
C TYR A 64 -0.78 -5.17 19.14
N LEU A 65 -0.53 -6.30 18.46
CA LEU A 65 -0.69 -6.40 17.02
C LEU A 65 -2.12 -6.12 16.56
N LYS A 66 -3.12 -6.66 17.28
CA LYS A 66 -4.52 -6.37 17.04
C LYS A 66 -4.80 -4.87 17.13
N THR A 67 -4.37 -4.22 18.20
CA THR A 67 -4.57 -2.78 18.42
C THR A 67 -3.90 -1.95 17.32
N GLU A 68 -2.69 -2.30 16.88
CA GLU A 68 -2.02 -1.60 15.78
C GLU A 68 -2.76 -1.78 14.45
N PHE A 69 -3.34 -2.96 14.18
CA PHE A 69 -4.16 -3.18 12.98
C PHE A 69 -5.49 -2.42 13.02
N GLU A 70 -6.14 -2.36 14.19
CA GLU A 70 -7.35 -1.56 14.39
C GLU A 70 -7.08 -0.06 14.17
N LYS A 71 -5.93 0.45 14.61
CA LYS A 71 -5.49 1.84 14.32
C LYS A 71 -5.32 2.12 12.83
N LEU A 72 -4.96 1.10 12.05
CA LEU A 72 -4.88 1.18 10.58
C LEU A 72 -6.25 1.04 9.89
N GLY A 73 -7.33 0.85 10.65
CA GLY A 73 -8.68 0.67 10.13
C GLY A 73 -8.94 -0.70 9.51
N LEU A 74 -8.10 -1.69 9.82
CA LEU A 74 -8.27 -3.05 9.30
C LEU A 74 -9.42 -3.75 10.04
N LEU A 75 -10.24 -4.48 9.28
CA LEU A 75 -11.29 -5.34 9.80
C LEU A 75 -10.75 -6.75 10.09
N ALA A 76 -11.48 -7.50 10.92
CA ALA A 76 -11.16 -8.90 11.15
C ALA A 76 -11.29 -9.71 9.85
N GLY A 77 -10.40 -10.68 9.66
CA GLY A 77 -10.37 -11.51 8.44
C GLY A 77 -11.43 -12.61 8.37
N ASN A 78 -12.21 -12.79 9.43
CA ASN A 78 -13.30 -13.76 9.52
C ASN A 78 -14.65 -13.07 9.27
N ASN A 79 -14.92 -12.74 8.01
CA ASN A 79 -16.24 -12.31 7.55
C ASN A 79 -17.02 -13.48 6.95
#